data_AF-D2UD45-F1
#
_entry.id   AF-D2UD45-F1
#
_cell.length_a   1.000
_cell.length_b   1.000
_cell.length_c   1.000
_cell.angle_alpha   90.00
_cell.angle_beta   90.00
_cell.angle_gamma   90.00
#
_symmetry.space_group_name_H-M   'P 1'
#
loop_
_entity.id
_entity.type
_entity.pdbx_description
1 polymer ?
#
loop_
_entity_poly.entity_id
_entity_poly.type
_entity_poly.pdbx_seq_one_letter_code
_entity_poly.pdbx_strand_id
1 'polypeptide(L)'
;MDWVNIAFWIFATIAAVAAGAVISVRNPVYAVLCLILTFFSIACVWLLVGAEFLGVTLVLVYVGAVMVLFLFVVMMLDIDSVRLREGWVRYLPVGLAVALAMLVQMVTLIGVKARTVAPFPADNAAAQAADTSNIAWLAKTLFTQFLLPFEFAAIILTVAVVAAVMLTLRKRTGIKTQNPGEQSRVKAGDRLRMVKMDAEKPTLHTPAPASQEGQP
;
A
#
# COMPACT_ATOMS: atom_id res chain seq x y z
N MET A 1 30.96 19.65 17.03
CA MET A 1 29.80 19.05 16.34
C MET A 1 30.38 18.04 15.37
N ASP A 2 30.33 16.76 15.72
CA ASP A 2 30.80 15.70 14.83
C ASP A 2 29.96 15.72 13.54
N TRP A 3 30.59 15.45 12.39
CA TRP A 3 29.92 15.44 11.09
C TRP A 3 28.65 14.57 11.07
N VAL A 4 28.69 13.47 11.83
CA VAL A 4 27.57 12.55 12.05
C VAL A 4 26.37 13.24 12.71
N ASN A 5 26.59 14.11 13.70
CA ASN A 5 25.52 14.81 14.40
C ASN A 5 24.86 15.87 13.50
N ILE A 6 25.66 16.55 12.67
CA ILE A 6 25.14 17.51 11.69
C ILE A 6 24.27 16.78 10.66
N ALA A 7 24.78 15.68 10.09
CA ALA A 7 24.04 14.85 9.14
C ALA A 7 22.73 14.32 9.77
N PHE A 8 22.77 13.86 11.01
CA PHE A 8 21.60 13.39 11.75
C PHE A 8 20.52 14.46 11.84
N TRP A 9 20.86 15.67 12.29
CA TRP A 9 19.87 16.76 12.44
C TRP A 9 19.28 17.19 11.11
N ILE A 10 20.06 17.17 10.02
CA ILE A 10 19.58 17.47 8.67
C ILE A 10 18.54 16.43 8.24
N PHE A 11 18.89 15.14 8.26
CA PHE A 11 17.97 14.09 7.82
C PHE A 11 16.75 13.94 8.74
N ALA A 12 16.91 14.12 10.05
CA ALA A 12 15.79 14.09 10.99
C ALA A 12 14.81 15.24 10.75
N THR A 13 15.30 16.46 10.50
CA THR A 13 14.45 17.61 10.20
C THR A 13 13.73 17.43 8.88
N ILE A 14 14.43 16.96 7.84
CA ILE A 14 13.82 16.67 6.53
C ILE A 14 12.73 15.60 6.68
N ALA A 15 13.00 14.52 7.43
CA ALA A 15 12.02 13.46 7.67
C ALA A 15 10.77 14.00 8.39
N ALA A 16 10.93 14.83 9.43
CA ALA A 16 9.82 15.40 10.17
C ALA A 16 8.96 16.35 9.33
N VAL A 17 9.60 17.25 8.57
CA VAL A 17 8.91 18.18 7.67
C VAL A 17 8.20 17.42 6.55
N ALA A 18 8.86 16.43 5.94
CA ALA A 18 8.27 15.61 4.89
C ALA A 18 7.08 14.81 5.43
N ALA A 19 7.17 14.21 6.61
CA ALA A 19 6.06 13.49 7.24
C ALA A 19 4.85 14.40 7.52
N GLY A 20 5.10 15.63 7.98
CA GLY A 20 4.05 16.64 8.13
C GLY A 20 3.42 17.03 6.79
N ALA A 21 4.24 17.14 5.73
CA ALA A 21 3.77 17.45 4.38
C ALA A 21 2.89 16.32 3.81
N VAL A 22 3.18 15.04 4.07
CA VAL A 22 2.35 13.89 3.61
C VAL A 22 0.89 14.06 4.00
N ILE A 23 0.62 14.52 5.22
CA ILE A 23 -0.75 14.65 5.76
C ILE A 23 -1.38 15.99 5.36
N SER A 24 -0.55 17.00 5.06
CA SER A 24 -1.00 18.37 4.76
C SER A 24 -1.29 18.61 3.27
N VAL A 25 -0.62 17.87 2.38
CA VAL A 25 -0.68 18.07 0.93
C VAL A 25 -1.98 17.49 0.35
N ARG A 26 -2.63 18.28 -0.53
CA ARG A 26 -3.94 17.93 -1.11
C ARG A 26 -3.88 16.94 -2.26
N ASN A 27 -2.82 17.01 -3.06
CA ASN A 27 -2.68 16.13 -4.21
C ASN A 27 -2.02 14.81 -3.75
N PRO A 28 -2.72 13.68 -3.87
CA PRO A 28 -2.23 12.38 -3.40
C PRO A 28 -0.86 11.99 -3.97
N VAL A 29 -0.55 12.35 -5.22
CA VAL A 29 0.74 12.04 -5.84
C VAL A 29 1.88 12.75 -5.09
N TYR A 30 1.71 14.03 -4.78
CA TYR A 30 2.71 14.78 -4.02
C TYR A 30 2.82 14.29 -2.57
N ALA A 31 1.70 13.87 -1.96
CA ALA A 31 1.74 13.25 -0.63
C ALA A 31 2.60 11.96 -0.63
N VAL A 32 2.48 11.12 -1.67
CA VAL A 32 3.31 9.91 -1.81
C VAL A 32 4.78 10.25 -2.05
N LEU A 33 5.08 11.27 -2.86
CA LEU A 33 6.46 11.73 -3.06
C LEU A 33 7.09 12.25 -1.75
N CYS A 34 6.35 12.99 -0.93
CA CYS A 34 6.78 13.39 0.41
C CYS A 34 7.00 12.18 1.34
N LEU A 35 6.20 11.13 1.20
CA LEU A 35 6.33 9.91 2.00
C LEU A 35 7.60 9.13 1.61
N ILE A 36 7.90 9.04 0.31
CA ILE A 36 9.15 8.48 -0.21
C ILE A 36 10.36 9.24 0.36
N LEU A 37 10.31 10.58 0.35
CA LEU A 37 11.38 11.41 0.92
C LEU A 37 11.56 11.16 2.42
N THR A 38 10.46 10.93 3.15
CA THR A 38 10.47 10.60 4.58
C THR A 38 11.19 9.28 4.83
N PHE A 39 10.81 8.20 4.14
CA PHE A 39 11.44 6.90 4.30
C PHE A 39 12.91 6.90 3.87
N PHE A 40 13.25 7.61 2.80
CA PHE A 40 14.64 7.77 2.38
C PHE A 40 15.48 8.48 3.46
N SER A 41 14.95 9.57 4.04
CA SER A 41 15.64 10.31 5.11
C SER A 41 15.81 9.45 6.38
N ILE A 42 14.80 8.65 6.73
CA ILE A 42 14.89 7.69 7.84
C ILE A 42 15.91 6.58 7.55
N ALA A 43 16.01 6.10 6.29
CA ALA A 43 17.02 5.12 5.91
C ALA A 43 18.43 5.68 6.11
N CYS A 44 18.68 6.93 5.73
CA CYS A 44 19.94 7.61 6.00
C CYS A 44 20.23 7.72 7.51
N VAL A 45 19.23 8.01 8.34
CA VAL A 45 19.38 8.01 9.81
C VAL A 45 19.75 6.63 10.34
N TRP A 46 19.15 5.55 9.84
CA TRP A 46 19.52 4.18 10.22
C TRP A 46 20.95 3.81 9.80
N LEU A 47 21.41 4.26 8.64
CA LEU A 47 22.81 4.08 8.23
C LEU A 47 23.77 4.83 9.17
N LEU A 48 23.42 6.04 9.62
CA LEU A 48 24.24 6.80 10.57
C LEU A 48 24.34 6.12 11.95
N VAL A 49 23.31 5.38 12.36
CA VAL A 49 23.29 4.62 13.62
C VAL A 49 23.97 3.24 13.50
N GLY A 50 24.47 2.87 12.31
CA GLY A 50 25.15 1.59 12.06
C GLY A 50 24.20 0.42 11.77
N ALA A 51 22.91 0.68 11.53
CA ALA A 51 21.91 -0.31 11.17
C ALA A 51 21.84 -0.49 9.64
N GLU A 52 22.93 -0.97 9.03
CA GLU A 52 23.09 -1.07 7.56
C GLU A 52 21.97 -1.88 6.88
N PHE A 53 21.67 -3.07 7.39
CA PHE A 53 20.68 -3.98 6.80
C PHE A 53 19.28 -3.36 6.83
N LEU A 54 18.93 -2.77 7.97
CA LEU A 54 17.63 -2.16 8.20
C LEU A 54 17.45 -0.95 7.28
N GLY A 55 18.48 -0.10 7.15
CA GLY A 55 18.49 1.05 6.24
C GLY A 55 18.29 0.65 4.78
N VAL A 56 19.05 -0.35 4.30
CA VAL A 56 18.93 -0.84 2.92
C VAL A 56 17.57 -1.48 2.67
N THR A 57 17.05 -2.27 3.61
CA THR A 57 15.74 -2.92 3.49
C THR A 57 14.60 -1.90 3.50
N LEU A 58 14.73 -0.81 4.25
CA LEU A 58 13.76 0.29 4.25
C LEU A 58 13.66 0.91 2.84
N VAL A 59 14.78 1.13 2.17
CA VAL A 59 14.77 1.65 0.78
C VAL A 59 14.23 0.60 -0.18
N LEU A 60 14.72 -0.65 -0.13
CA LEU A 60 14.36 -1.68 -1.11
C LEU A 60 12.87 -2.06 -1.03
N VAL A 61 12.36 -2.32 0.17
CA VAL A 61 11.00 -2.83 0.37
C VAL A 61 10.00 -1.68 0.42
N TYR A 62 10.21 -0.69 1.30
CA TYR A 62 9.21 0.37 1.46
C TYR A 62 9.26 1.36 0.31
N VAL A 63 10.40 1.96 0.01
CA VAL A 63 10.50 2.93 -1.09
C VAL A 63 10.37 2.24 -2.45
N GLY A 64 11.06 1.12 -2.66
CA GLY A 64 11.11 0.42 -3.93
C GLY A 64 9.82 -0.33 -4.28
N ALA A 65 9.41 -1.30 -3.47
CA ALA A 65 8.26 -2.14 -3.80
C ALA A 65 6.92 -1.49 -3.43
N VAL A 66 6.77 -1.07 -2.17
CA VAL A 66 5.45 -0.66 -1.63
C VAL A 66 5.05 0.73 -2.13
N MET A 67 5.93 1.74 -2.03
CA MET A 67 5.59 3.10 -2.43
C MET A 67 5.43 3.26 -3.94
N VAL A 68 6.20 2.55 -4.76
CA VAL A 68 6.01 2.58 -6.22
C VAL A 68 4.67 1.96 -6.62
N LEU A 69 4.30 0.81 -6.03
CA LEU A 69 2.98 0.22 -6.24
C LEU A 69 1.86 1.17 -5.80
N PHE A 70 2.05 1.81 -4.65
CA PHE A 70 1.08 2.78 -4.14
C PHE A 70 0.96 4.01 -5.07
N LEU A 71 2.06 4.49 -5.65
CA LEU A 71 2.06 5.58 -6.62
C LEU A 71 1.24 5.22 -7.87
N PHE A 72 1.40 4.00 -8.40
CA PHE A 72 0.56 3.51 -9.49
C PHE A 72 -0.93 3.47 -9.12
N VAL A 73 -1.26 2.95 -7.93
CA VAL A 73 -2.64 2.85 -7.45
C VAL A 73 -3.27 4.23 -7.30
N VAL A 74 -2.57 5.15 -6.66
CA VAL A 74 -3.05 6.52 -6.41
C VAL A 74 -3.18 7.32 -7.70
N MET A 75 -2.30 7.11 -8.68
CA MET A 75 -2.38 7.78 -9.98
C MET A 75 -3.52 7.23 -10.85
N MET A 76 -3.82 5.93 -10.75
CA MET A 76 -4.93 5.31 -11.49
C MET A 76 -6.30 5.64 -10.89
N LEU A 77 -6.35 5.88 -9.57
CA LEU A 77 -7.57 6.29 -8.87
C LEU A 77 -7.79 7.79 -9.02
N ASP A 78 -8.88 8.19 -9.67
CA ASP A 78 -9.31 9.58 -9.69
C ASP A 78 -9.96 9.91 -8.33
N ILE A 79 -9.16 10.46 -7.40
CA ILE A 79 -9.60 10.79 -6.05
C ILE A 79 -10.17 12.22 -6.04
N ASP A 80 -11.50 12.31 -5.90
CA ASP A 80 -12.24 13.57 -5.75
C ASP A 80 -11.89 14.27 -4.42
N SER A 81 -10.83 15.08 -4.45
CA SER A 81 -10.31 15.83 -3.29
C SER A 81 -11.30 16.85 -2.69
N VAL A 82 -12.37 17.18 -3.41
CA VAL A 82 -13.38 18.17 -2.99
C VAL A 82 -14.42 17.56 -2.02
N ARG A 83 -14.82 16.30 -2.19
CA ARG A 83 -15.84 15.65 -1.34
C ARG A 83 -15.30 15.17 0.02
N LEU A 84 -13.98 15.07 0.16
CA LEU A 84 -13.29 14.69 1.40
C LEU A 84 -13.35 15.78 2.50
N ARG A 85 -13.83 17.00 2.16
CA ARG A 85 -13.86 18.17 3.06
C ARG A 85 -15.02 18.20 4.05
N GLU A 86 -16.11 17.46 3.82
CA GLU A 86 -17.32 17.57 4.68
C GLU A 86 -17.17 16.98 6.10
N GLY A 87 -16.01 16.40 6.44
CA GLY A 87 -15.74 15.90 7.80
C GLY A 87 -14.40 16.29 8.40
N TRP A 88 -13.43 16.76 7.59
CA TRP A 88 -12.03 16.88 8.02
C TRP A 88 -11.82 17.93 9.12
N VAL A 89 -12.46 19.10 8.98
CA VAL A 89 -12.37 20.19 9.97
C VAL A 89 -13.06 19.82 11.29
N ARG A 90 -14.09 18.97 11.23
CA ARG A 90 -14.87 18.56 12.41
C ARG A 90 -14.10 17.61 13.33
N TYR A 91 -13.29 16.71 12.77
CA TYR A 91 -12.51 15.74 13.55
C TYR A 91 -11.06 16.18 13.83
N LEU A 92 -10.57 17.24 13.18
CA LEU A 92 -9.25 17.82 13.45
C LEU A 92 -8.96 18.09 14.95
N PRO A 93 -9.86 18.72 15.74
CA PRO A 93 -9.58 18.98 17.15
C PRO A 93 -9.51 17.69 17.99
N VAL A 94 -10.30 16.68 17.64
CA VAL A 94 -10.26 15.37 18.29
C VAL A 94 -8.95 14.65 17.95
N GLY A 95 -8.55 14.66 16.68
CA GLY A 95 -7.27 14.08 16.24
C GLY A 95 -6.08 14.76 16.92
N LEU A 96 -6.10 16.09 17.04
CA LEU A 96 -5.05 16.85 17.73
C LEU A 96 -5.00 16.52 19.22
N ALA A 97 -6.16 16.42 19.89
CA ALA A 97 -6.23 16.04 21.30
C ALA A 97 -5.66 14.63 21.53
N VAL A 98 -5.98 13.67 20.66
CA VAL A 98 -5.42 12.30 20.74
C VAL A 98 -3.93 12.31 20.47
N ALA A 99 -3.45 13.01 19.43
CA ALA A 99 -2.02 13.10 19.14
C ALA A 99 -1.23 13.71 20.29
N LEU A 100 -1.78 14.74 20.93
CA LEU A 100 -1.16 15.41 22.08
C LEU A 100 -1.18 14.50 23.32
N ALA A 101 -2.28 13.78 23.56
CA ALA A 101 -2.34 12.77 24.62
C ALA A 101 -1.31 11.65 24.42
N MET A 102 -1.16 11.14 23.19
CA MET A 102 -0.14 10.14 22.85
C MET A 102 1.27 10.70 23.02
N LEU A 103 1.52 11.96 22.65
CA LEU A 103 2.81 12.63 22.86
C LEU A 103 3.12 12.75 24.35
N VAL A 104 2.15 13.18 25.17
CA VAL A 104 2.31 13.28 26.62
C VAL A 104 2.58 11.92 27.23
N GLN A 105 1.85 10.87 26.81
CA GLN A 105 2.10 9.49 27.24
C GLN A 105 3.51 9.03 26.88
N MET A 106 3.97 9.29 25.65
CA MET A 106 5.31 8.91 25.22
C MET A 106 6.38 9.63 26.05
N VAL A 107 6.25 10.95 26.25
CA VAL A 107 7.20 11.75 27.05
C VAL A 107 7.19 11.33 28.51
N THR A 108 6.03 11.03 29.10
CA THR A 108 5.96 10.53 30.48
C THR A 108 6.55 9.13 30.60
N LEU A 109 6.30 8.21 29.66
CA LEU A 109 6.91 6.88 29.68
C LEU A 109 8.44 6.95 29.56
N ILE A 110 8.96 7.79 28.65
CA ILE A 110 10.39 8.02 28.51
C ILE A 110 10.95 8.68 29.77
N GLY A 111 10.29 9.71 30.30
CA GLY A 111 10.70 10.45 31.49
C GLY A 111 10.67 9.61 32.76
N VAL A 112 9.69 8.72 32.92
CA VAL A 112 9.62 7.75 34.01
C VAL A 112 10.76 6.75 33.87
N LYS A 113 10.96 6.14 32.69
CA LYS A 113 12.09 5.22 32.46
C LYS A 113 13.46 5.87 32.68
N ALA A 114 13.62 7.13 32.27
CA ALA A 114 14.85 7.89 32.49
C ALA A 114 15.11 8.23 33.96
N ARG A 115 14.08 8.20 34.82
CA ARG A 115 14.21 8.45 36.26
C ARG A 115 14.26 7.17 37.10
N THR A 116 13.73 6.05 36.61
CA THR A 116 13.60 4.80 37.39
C THR A 116 14.60 3.71 37.00
N VAL A 117 15.28 3.83 35.85
CA VAL A 117 16.28 2.87 35.38
C VAL A 117 17.61 3.59 35.23
N ALA A 118 18.71 2.91 35.59
CA ALA A 118 20.07 3.33 35.28
C ALA A 118 20.17 3.88 33.84
N PRO A 119 21.09 4.83 33.55
CA PRO A 119 21.31 5.31 32.20
C PRO A 119 21.32 4.11 31.24
N PHE A 120 20.59 4.23 30.12
CA PHE A 120 20.47 3.16 29.13
C PHE A 120 21.80 2.41 29.06
N PRO A 121 21.83 1.09 29.34
CA PRO A 121 23.09 0.37 29.41
C PRO A 121 23.87 0.68 28.15
N ALA A 122 25.12 1.16 28.30
CA ALA A 122 25.98 1.49 27.17
C ALA A 122 26.18 0.25 26.25
N ASP A 123 25.94 -0.94 26.80
CA ASP A 123 25.70 -2.20 26.11
C ASP A 123 24.35 -2.20 25.37
N ASN A 124 24.21 -1.27 24.43
CA ASN A 124 23.17 -1.37 23.42
C ASN A 124 23.49 -2.58 22.53
N ALA A 125 22.48 -3.22 21.93
CA ALA A 125 22.73 -4.28 20.94
C ALA A 125 23.69 -3.84 19.81
N ALA A 126 23.77 -2.54 19.55
CA ALA A 126 24.75 -1.92 18.66
C ALA A 126 26.21 -1.96 19.19
N ALA A 127 26.42 -1.88 20.50
CA ALA A 127 27.74 -2.03 21.13
C ALA A 127 28.20 -3.50 21.15
N GLN A 128 27.28 -4.45 21.38
CA GLN A 128 27.57 -5.89 21.34
C GLN A 128 27.81 -6.41 19.90
N ALA A 129 27.27 -5.72 18.90
CA ALA A 129 27.46 -6.03 17.48
C ALA A 129 28.58 -5.20 16.82
N ALA A 130 29.32 -4.37 17.56
CA ALA A 130 30.35 -3.50 16.96
C ALA A 130 31.44 -4.27 16.19
N ASP A 131 31.72 -5.52 16.60
CA ASP A 131 32.74 -6.38 15.99
C ASP A 131 32.16 -7.40 14.97
N THR A 132 30.85 -7.41 14.70
CA THR A 132 30.22 -8.37 13.77
C THR A 132 29.28 -7.65 12.80
N SER A 133 29.28 -8.03 11.52
CA SER A 133 28.32 -7.46 10.56
C SER A 133 26.88 -7.60 11.07
N ASN A 134 26.12 -6.51 10.99
CA ASN A 134 24.73 -6.45 11.44
C ASN A 134 23.88 -7.54 10.74
N ILE A 135 24.17 -7.81 9.48
CA ILE A 135 23.53 -8.84 8.66
C ILE A 135 23.76 -10.24 9.26
N ALA A 136 25.01 -10.57 9.60
CA ALA A 136 25.36 -11.88 10.14
C ALA A 136 24.72 -12.10 11.53
N TRP A 137 24.75 -11.07 12.38
CA TRP A 137 24.09 -11.11 13.68
C TRP A 137 22.57 -11.30 13.54
N LEU A 138 21.94 -10.55 12.64
CA LEU A 138 20.50 -10.64 12.40
C LEU A 138 20.13 -12.03 11.86
N ALA A 139 20.88 -12.54 10.88
CA ALA A 139 20.65 -13.87 10.31
C ALA A 139 20.74 -14.95 11.40
N LYS A 140 21.79 -14.94 12.23
CA LYS A 140 21.95 -15.90 13.32
C LYS A 140 20.76 -15.82 14.29
N THR A 141 20.36 -14.62 14.67
CA THR A 141 19.27 -14.42 15.64
C THR A 141 17.92 -14.85 15.05
N LEU A 142 17.66 -14.55 13.77
CA LEU A 142 16.44 -14.91 13.06
C LEU A 142 16.28 -16.42 12.93
N PHE A 143 17.36 -17.14 12.58
CA PHE A 143 17.32 -18.59 12.36
C PHE A 143 17.53 -19.44 13.62
N THR A 144 17.90 -18.84 14.76
CA THR A 144 18.07 -19.59 16.02
C THR A 144 17.02 -19.25 17.07
N GLN A 145 16.77 -17.97 17.32
CA GLN A 145 15.85 -17.51 18.38
C GLN A 145 14.46 -17.19 17.83
N PHE A 146 14.38 -16.57 16.65
CA PHE A 146 13.11 -16.11 16.06
C PHE A 146 12.65 -16.98 14.87
N LEU A 147 12.97 -18.27 14.89
CA LEU A 147 12.61 -19.19 13.81
C LEU A 147 11.09 -19.28 13.62
N LEU A 148 10.32 -19.32 14.71
CA LEU A 148 8.86 -19.39 14.63
C LEU A 148 8.23 -18.11 14.02
N PRO A 149 8.54 -16.88 14.49
CA PRO A 149 8.08 -15.66 13.82
C PRO A 149 8.50 -15.56 12.34
N PHE A 150 9.70 -16.04 12.00
CA PHE A 150 10.16 -16.08 10.61
C PHE A 150 9.28 -16.98 9.75
N GLU A 151 8.93 -18.17 10.24
CA GLU A 151 8.03 -19.10 9.55
C GLU A 151 6.62 -18.51 9.37
N PHE A 152 6.09 -17.86 10.42
CA PHE A 152 4.81 -17.16 10.31
C PHE A 152 4.84 -16.05 9.26
N ALA A 153 5.95 -15.30 9.15
CA ALA A 153 6.10 -14.29 8.11
C ALA A 153 6.09 -14.91 6.70
N ALA A 154 6.71 -16.07 6.50
CA ALA A 154 6.68 -16.80 5.23
C ALA A 154 5.27 -17.26 4.84
N ILE A 155 4.49 -17.76 5.81
CA ILE A 155 3.08 -18.12 5.62
C ILE A 155 2.25 -16.88 5.26
N ILE A 156 2.43 -15.76 5.98
CA ILE A 156 1.73 -14.50 5.70
C ILE A 156 2.01 -14.02 4.28
N LEU A 157 3.28 -14.06 3.83
CA LEU A 157 3.65 -13.67 2.47
C LEU A 157 3.00 -14.58 1.42
N THR A 158 2.95 -15.88 1.68
CA THR A 158 2.31 -16.86 0.78
C THR A 158 0.80 -16.59 0.68
N VAL A 159 0.13 -16.38 1.82
CA VAL A 159 -1.29 -16.02 1.87
C VAL A 159 -1.55 -14.69 1.17
N ALA A 160 -0.67 -13.69 1.34
CA ALA A 160 -0.79 -12.40 0.67
C ALA A 160 -0.77 -12.52 -0.85
N VAL A 161 0.12 -13.35 -1.41
CA VAL A 161 0.17 -13.60 -2.87
C VAL A 161 -1.10 -14.31 -3.35
N VAL A 162 -1.55 -15.35 -2.66
CA VAL A 162 -2.80 -16.06 -3.00
C VAL A 162 -3.99 -15.10 -2.97
N ALA A 163 -4.10 -14.28 -1.92
CA ALA A 163 -5.16 -13.29 -1.77
C ALA A 163 -5.10 -12.22 -2.88
N ALA A 164 -3.93 -11.68 -3.18
CA ALA A 164 -3.75 -10.69 -4.24
C ALA A 164 -4.19 -11.23 -5.61
N VAL A 165 -3.79 -12.46 -5.96
CA VAL A 165 -4.21 -13.11 -7.22
C VAL A 165 -5.71 -13.36 -7.24
N MET A 166 -6.28 -13.91 -6.17
CA MET A 166 -7.71 -14.18 -6.07
C MET A 166 -8.57 -12.91 -6.19
N LEU A 167 -8.12 -11.80 -5.62
CA LEU A 167 -8.83 -10.51 -5.67
C LEU A 167 -8.71 -9.81 -7.02
N THR A 168 -7.60 -9.99 -7.73
CA THR A 168 -7.35 -9.34 -9.03
C THR A 168 -7.84 -10.17 -10.21
N LEU A 169 -8.12 -11.47 -10.02
CA LEU A 169 -8.61 -12.37 -11.06
C LEU A 169 -10.05 -12.02 -11.46
N ARG A 170 -10.20 -11.16 -12.45
CA ARG A 170 -11.50 -10.80 -13.02
C ARG A 170 -11.95 -11.85 -14.04
N LYS A 171 -13.04 -12.56 -13.75
CA LYS A 171 -13.73 -13.38 -14.76
C LYS A 171 -14.44 -12.48 -15.76
N ARG A 172 -14.11 -12.62 -17.05
CA ARG A 172 -14.78 -11.88 -18.12
C ARG A 172 -16.17 -12.47 -18.34
N THR A 173 -17.22 -11.68 -18.11
CA THR A 173 -18.61 -12.05 -18.40
C THR A 173 -18.92 -11.83 -19.88
N GLY A 174 -19.74 -12.69 -20.49
CA GLY A 174 -20.17 -12.58 -21.89
C GLY A 174 -19.36 -13.39 -22.91
N ILE A 175 -18.35 -14.14 -22.46
CA ILE A 175 -17.65 -15.12 -23.30
C ILE A 175 -18.34 -16.49 -23.20
N LYS A 176 -18.69 -17.06 -24.36
CA LYS A 176 -19.17 -18.44 -24.44
C LYS A 176 -17.98 -19.37 -24.13
N THR A 177 -17.97 -19.95 -22.94
CA THR A 177 -16.98 -20.94 -22.52
C THR A 177 -17.60 -22.32 -22.65
N GLN A 178 -16.82 -23.28 -23.16
CA GLN A 178 -17.24 -24.68 -23.21
C GLN A 178 -16.90 -25.34 -21.87
N ASN A 179 -17.84 -26.11 -21.32
CA ASN A 179 -17.60 -26.98 -20.18
C ASN A 179 -17.54 -28.43 -20.72
N PRO A 180 -16.34 -29.05 -20.79
CA PRO A 180 -16.19 -30.42 -21.31
C PRO A 180 -16.99 -31.45 -20.52
N GLY A 181 -17.20 -31.24 -19.21
CA GLY A 181 -17.99 -32.12 -18.37
C GLY A 181 -19.49 -32.07 -18.69
N GLU A 182 -20.01 -30.90 -19.05
CA GLU A 182 -21.38 -30.77 -19.56
C GLU A 182 -21.51 -31.40 -20.95
N GLN A 183 -20.49 -31.23 -21.82
CA GLN A 183 -20.48 -31.77 -23.18
C GLN A 183 -20.45 -33.32 -23.22
N SER A 184 -19.72 -33.97 -22.31
CA SER A 184 -19.66 -35.44 -22.27
C SER A 184 -20.94 -36.08 -21.71
N ARG A 185 -21.70 -35.34 -20.90
CA ARG A 185 -22.94 -35.80 -20.26
C ARG A 185 -24.19 -35.64 -21.14
N VAL A 186 -24.06 -35.04 -22.32
CA VAL A 186 -25.18 -34.81 -23.26
C VAL A 186 -25.78 -36.13 -23.72
N LYS A 187 -27.09 -36.31 -23.48
CA LYS A 187 -27.84 -37.47 -23.96
C LYS A 187 -28.41 -37.22 -25.35
N ALA A 188 -28.84 -38.27 -26.04
CA ALA A 188 -29.42 -38.16 -27.39
C ALA A 188 -30.60 -37.18 -27.47
N GLY A 189 -31.41 -37.09 -26.41
CA GLY A 189 -32.57 -36.18 -26.32
C GLY A 189 -32.21 -34.69 -26.16
N ASP A 190 -31.01 -34.36 -25.68
CA ASP A 190 -30.61 -32.98 -25.38
C ASP A 190 -29.99 -32.26 -26.59
N ARG A 191 -29.76 -32.98 -27.70
CA ARG A 191 -29.05 -32.46 -28.89
C ARG A 191 -29.92 -31.56 -29.76
N LEU A 192 -31.24 -31.65 -29.64
CA LEU A 192 -32.17 -30.93 -30.50
C LEU A 192 -33.16 -30.14 -29.65
N ARG A 193 -33.13 -28.81 -29.79
CA ARG A 193 -34.14 -27.91 -29.21
C ARG A 193 -34.95 -27.32 -30.34
N MET A 194 -36.19 -27.79 -30.49
CA MET A 194 -37.15 -27.19 -31.42
C MET A 194 -37.62 -25.86 -30.83
N VAL A 195 -37.11 -24.75 -31.37
CA VAL A 195 -37.57 -23.41 -31.00
C VAL A 195 -38.59 -22.97 -32.04
N LYS A 196 -39.86 -22.84 -31.62
CA LYS A 196 -40.86 -22.13 -32.43
C LYS A 196 -40.48 -20.66 -32.45
N MET A 197 -40.25 -20.13 -33.65
CA MET A 197 -40.11 -18.70 -33.90
C MET A 197 -41.24 -18.26 -34.80
N ASP A 198 -41.79 -17.08 -34.54
CA ASP A 198 -42.78 -16.47 -35.42
C ASP A 198 -42.13 -16.11 -36.75
N ALA A 199 -42.90 -16.23 -37.83
CA ALA A 199 -42.41 -15.89 -39.16
C ALA A 199 -42.20 -14.37 -39.26
N GLU A 200 -40.94 -13.95 -39.40
CA GLU A 200 -40.59 -12.56 -39.66
C GLU A 200 -41.23 -12.13 -40.99
N LYS A 201 -42.21 -11.22 -40.93
CA LYS A 201 -42.87 -10.71 -42.12
C LYS A 201 -41.96 -9.65 -42.75
N PRO A 202 -41.63 -9.74 -44.05
CA PRO A 202 -40.84 -8.71 -44.72
C PRO A 202 -41.55 -7.37 -44.61
N THR A 203 -41.00 -6.44 -43.84
CA THR A 203 -41.47 -5.06 -43.85
C THR A 203 -41.02 -4.44 -45.17
N LEU A 204 -41.97 -4.11 -46.03
CA LEU A 204 -41.70 -3.27 -47.20
C LEU A 204 -41.11 -1.97 -46.67
N HIS A 205 -39.84 -1.71 -46.96
CA HIS A 205 -39.24 -0.39 -46.77
C HIS A 205 -40.00 0.58 -47.67
N THR A 206 -41.06 1.20 -47.15
CA THR A 206 -41.68 2.36 -47.76
C THR A 206 -40.74 3.54 -47.49
N PRO A 207 -40.12 4.15 -48.53
CA PRO A 207 -39.35 5.36 -48.34
C PRO A 207 -40.25 6.40 -47.67
N ALA A 208 -39.75 7.07 -46.63
CA ALA A 208 -40.47 8.16 -45.99
C ALA A 208 -40.93 9.16 -47.09
N PRO A 209 -42.18 9.63 -47.07
CA PRO A 209 -42.65 10.58 -48.07
C PRO A 209 -41.72 11.78 -48.03
N ALA A 210 -41.11 12.10 -49.18
CA ALA A 210 -40.31 13.28 -49.36
C ALA A 210 -41.16 14.47 -48.90
N SER A 211 -40.71 15.13 -47.83
CA SER A 211 -41.24 16.43 -47.41
C SER A 211 -41.26 17.31 -48.65
N GLN A 212 -42.46 17.63 -49.13
CA GLN A 212 -42.67 18.61 -50.18
C GLN A 212 -42.26 19.97 -49.59
N GLU A 213 -40.97 20.27 -49.65
CA GLU A 213 -40.49 21.65 -49.71
C GLU A 213 -40.87 22.19 -51.09
N GLY A 214 -42.13 22.61 -51.19
CA GLY A 214 -42.68 23.40 -52.28
C GLY A 214 -43.08 24.77 -51.75
N GLN A 215 -42.07 25.67 -51.72
CA GLN A 215 -42.08 27.10 -52.06
C GLN A 215 -43.40 27.74 -52.57
N PRO A 216 -43.56 29.08 -52.49
CA PRO A 216 -42.52 30.13 -52.51
C PRO A 216 -42.33 30.95 -51.23
#